data_AF-A0A1W9RP53-F1
#
_entry.id   AF-A0A1W9RP53-F1
#
_cell.length_a   1.000
_cell.length_b   1.000
_cell.length_c   1.000
_cell.angle_alpha   90.00
_cell.angle_beta   90.00
_cell.angle_gamma   90.00
#
_symmetry.space_group_name_H-M   'P 1'
#
loop_
_entity.id
_entity.type
_entity.pdbx_description
1 polymer ?
#
loop_
_entity_poly.entity_id
_entity_poly.type
_entity_poly.pdbx_seq_one_letter_code
_entity_poly.pdbx_strand_id
1 'polypeptide(L)'
;MMRVYAKEAWRLLILSAVVMLVIVLSSCGVRKVQPPPARPGKVVTHRVAFGETWRSIARDFYGDESRAKEIASYNGMKIGEKPEPGSGIRIPLKAGDAEHLEMRRKALSLYNDGLDLASKRRFAAAIETFDRALELDGGIEMARYNKAVCYQNLGMHDRAVKILEVLCRANPKNVDYLFALGNSFFYLGRYSEAEERFDAVLKIKSGHLKALYALATVYEKEGRSEKAIETWRRYLALDGTSEWADEARKHLSSLQGASGGRH
;
A
#
# COMPACT_ATOMS: atom_id res chain seq x y z
N MET A 1 18.01 -30.63 14.57
CA MET A 1 18.89 -29.49 14.20
C MET A 1 18.78 -29.05 12.74
N MET A 2 18.23 -29.84 11.80
CA MET A 2 18.01 -29.42 10.39
C MET A 2 16.70 -28.63 10.12
N ARG A 3 15.92 -28.23 11.15
CA ARG A 3 14.64 -27.50 11.02
C ARG A 3 14.76 -25.97 11.15
N VAL A 4 15.95 -25.43 11.42
CA VAL A 4 16.18 -23.99 11.58
C VAL A 4 16.61 -23.34 10.25
N TYR A 5 17.46 -24.01 9.46
CA TYR A 5 17.96 -23.48 8.18
C TYR A 5 16.92 -23.37 7.05
N ALA A 6 15.82 -24.13 7.07
CA ALA A 6 14.79 -24.08 6.03
C ALA A 6 13.84 -22.86 6.16
N LYS A 7 13.67 -22.32 7.37
CA LYS A 7 12.84 -21.10 7.62
C LYS A 7 13.53 -19.81 7.16
N GLU A 8 14.84 -19.84 6.98
CA GLU A 8 15.63 -18.69 6.49
C GLU A 8 15.80 -18.72 4.96
N ALA A 9 15.88 -19.90 4.34
CA ALA A 9 15.96 -20.06 2.89
C ALA A 9 14.70 -19.54 2.15
N TRP A 10 13.51 -19.71 2.71
CA TRP A 10 12.25 -19.20 2.13
C TRP A 10 12.06 -17.69 2.32
N ARG A 11 12.59 -17.11 3.40
CA ARG A 11 12.63 -15.64 3.56
C ARG A 11 13.56 -15.00 2.55
N LEU A 12 14.65 -15.67 2.16
CA LEU A 12 15.58 -15.21 1.12
C LEU A 12 15.05 -15.40 -0.31
N LEU A 13 14.23 -16.43 -0.58
CA LEU A 13 13.61 -16.64 -1.90
C LEU A 13 12.37 -15.75 -2.15
N ILE A 14 11.59 -15.42 -1.11
CA ILE A 14 10.50 -14.43 -1.21
C ILE A 14 11.08 -13.01 -1.24
N LEU A 15 12.18 -12.73 -0.51
CA LEU A 15 12.93 -11.50 -0.73
C LEU A 15 13.51 -11.45 -2.15
N SER A 16 14.06 -12.53 -2.72
CA SER A 16 14.66 -12.46 -4.06
C SER A 16 13.63 -12.29 -5.17
N ALA A 17 12.40 -12.82 -5.04
CA ALA A 17 11.33 -12.62 -6.02
C ALA A 17 10.63 -11.25 -5.91
N VAL A 18 10.45 -10.71 -4.69
CA VAL A 18 9.91 -9.35 -4.49
C VAL A 18 10.98 -8.29 -4.79
N VAL A 19 12.24 -8.55 -4.46
CA VAL A 19 13.38 -7.71 -4.87
C VAL A 19 13.62 -7.82 -6.38
N MET A 20 13.43 -8.98 -7.03
CA MET A 20 13.47 -9.05 -8.50
C MET A 20 12.27 -8.37 -9.17
N LEU A 21 11.07 -8.36 -8.59
CA LEU A 21 9.94 -7.62 -9.17
C LEU A 21 10.09 -6.10 -8.97
N VAL A 22 10.70 -5.67 -7.86
CA VAL A 22 11.10 -4.27 -7.63
C VAL A 22 12.31 -3.89 -8.51
N ILE A 23 13.24 -4.80 -8.80
CA ILE A 23 14.37 -4.58 -9.71
C ILE A 23 13.92 -4.59 -11.18
N VAL A 24 13.01 -5.46 -11.61
CA VAL A 24 12.52 -5.50 -13.01
C VAL A 24 11.70 -4.25 -13.34
N LEU A 25 10.98 -3.66 -12.37
CA LEU A 25 10.39 -2.32 -12.53
C LEU A 25 11.40 -1.18 -12.32
N SER A 26 12.59 -1.47 -11.79
CA SER A 26 13.75 -0.56 -11.77
C SER A 26 14.63 -0.68 -13.03
N SER A 27 14.30 -1.58 -13.98
CA SER A 27 15.12 -1.89 -15.16
C SER A 27 14.65 -1.22 -16.46
N CYS A 28 13.57 -0.42 -16.47
CA CYS A 28 13.41 0.56 -17.55
C CYS A 28 14.36 1.73 -17.23
N GLY A 29 15.60 1.62 -17.69
CA GLY A 29 16.66 2.59 -17.50
C GLY A 29 16.26 4.00 -17.93
N VAL A 30 15.71 4.77 -17.01
CA VAL A 30 15.82 6.22 -17.05
C VAL A 30 17.19 6.52 -16.45
N ARG A 31 18.14 6.91 -17.32
CA ARG A 31 19.40 7.50 -16.88
C ARG A 31 19.09 8.48 -15.74
N LYS A 32 19.79 8.35 -14.61
CA LYS A 32 19.84 9.39 -13.57
C LYS A 32 20.47 10.64 -14.17
N VAL A 33 19.73 11.38 -14.96
CA VAL A 33 20.01 12.78 -15.24
C VAL A 33 19.30 13.52 -14.12
N GLN A 34 20.05 13.86 -13.07
CA GLN A 34 19.55 14.80 -12.08
C GLN A 34 19.25 16.11 -12.81
N PRO A 35 17.99 16.59 -12.86
CA PRO A 35 17.74 17.91 -13.41
C PRO A 35 18.43 18.94 -12.50
N PRO A 36 19.10 19.96 -13.07
CA PRO A 36 19.79 20.98 -12.29
C PRO A 36 18.78 21.70 -11.37
N PRO A 37 19.23 22.23 -10.20
CA PRO A 37 18.35 22.90 -9.25
C PRO A 37 17.47 23.94 -9.95
N ALA A 38 16.19 23.99 -9.56
CA ALA A 38 15.26 24.98 -10.08
C ALA A 38 15.67 26.36 -9.57
N ARG A 39 15.96 27.29 -10.49
CA ARG A 39 16.13 28.71 -10.17
C ARG A 39 14.78 29.40 -10.41
N PRO A 40 14.44 30.49 -9.70
CA PRO A 40 13.25 31.29 -9.98
C PRO A 40 13.17 31.68 -11.47
N GLY A 41 12.00 31.53 -12.11
CA GLY A 41 11.80 31.85 -13.53
C GLY A 41 12.17 30.73 -14.52
N LYS A 42 12.45 29.52 -14.01
CA LYS A 42 12.77 28.34 -14.84
C LYS A 42 11.50 27.63 -15.29
N VAL A 43 11.49 27.21 -16.55
CA VAL A 43 10.47 26.31 -17.09
C VAL A 43 11.05 24.91 -17.09
N VAL A 44 10.36 23.96 -16.46
CA VAL A 44 10.75 22.54 -16.47
C VAL A 44 9.83 21.75 -17.39
N THR A 45 10.36 20.69 -17.99
CA THR A 45 9.56 19.78 -18.81
C THR A 45 9.13 18.59 -17.95
N HIS A 46 7.82 18.36 -17.87
CA HIS A 46 7.22 17.19 -17.24
C HIS A 46 6.68 16.25 -18.31
N ARG A 47 6.96 14.94 -18.16
CA ARG A 47 6.35 13.92 -19.02
C ARG A 47 5.08 13.42 -18.35
N VAL A 48 3.94 13.69 -18.97
CA VAL A 48 2.62 13.36 -18.41
C VAL A 48 2.48 11.85 -18.26
N ALA A 49 2.20 11.38 -17.05
CA ALA A 49 1.89 10.00 -16.75
C ALA A 49 0.40 9.68 -17.02
N PHE A 50 0.09 8.39 -17.17
CA PHE A 50 -1.28 7.96 -17.40
C PHE A 50 -2.18 8.33 -16.21
N GLY A 51 -3.31 8.98 -16.49
CA GLY A 51 -4.28 9.38 -15.47
C GLY A 51 -3.98 10.70 -14.75
N GLU A 52 -2.86 11.37 -15.06
CA GLU A 52 -2.59 12.69 -14.51
C GLU A 52 -3.60 13.73 -15.01
N THR A 53 -3.87 14.70 -14.13
CA THR A 53 -4.70 15.86 -14.43
C THR A 53 -3.87 17.12 -14.19
N TRP A 54 -4.29 18.25 -14.75
CA TRP A 54 -3.64 19.53 -14.44
C TRP A 54 -3.60 19.83 -12.94
N ARG A 55 -4.62 19.40 -12.19
CA ARG A 55 -4.69 19.57 -10.72
C ARG A 55 -3.67 18.70 -10.00
N SER A 56 -3.52 17.43 -10.40
CA SER A 56 -2.50 16.57 -9.79
C SER A 56 -1.10 17.08 -10.10
N ILE A 57 -0.84 17.49 -11.34
CA ILE A 57 0.45 18.05 -11.75
C ILE A 57 0.72 19.37 -11.00
N ALA A 58 -0.26 20.26 -10.87
CA ALA A 58 -0.11 21.48 -10.08
C ALA A 58 0.23 21.17 -8.62
N ARG A 59 -0.46 20.20 -8.02
CA ARG A 59 -0.20 19.76 -6.64
C ARG A 59 1.23 19.23 -6.48
N ASP A 60 1.73 18.48 -7.46
CA ASP A 60 3.09 17.92 -7.41
C ASP A 60 4.19 18.97 -7.57
N PHE A 61 3.96 20.02 -8.37
CA PHE A 61 4.98 21.03 -8.66
C PHE A 61 4.89 22.27 -7.77
N TYR A 62 3.72 22.58 -7.22
CA TYR A 62 3.47 23.81 -6.47
C TYR A 62 2.93 23.57 -5.05
N GLY A 63 2.50 22.35 -4.73
CA GLY A 63 1.87 22.03 -3.44
C GLY A 63 0.38 22.31 -3.36
N ASP A 64 -0.21 22.89 -4.42
CA ASP A 64 -1.64 23.19 -4.49
C ASP A 64 -2.20 23.03 -5.92
N GLU A 65 -3.54 22.95 -6.03
CA GLU A 65 -4.22 22.75 -7.32
C GLU A 65 -4.57 24.06 -8.05
N SER A 66 -4.44 25.21 -7.39
CA SER A 66 -4.94 26.50 -7.90
C SER A 66 -4.30 26.90 -9.22
N ARG A 67 -3.07 26.44 -9.44
CA ARG A 67 -2.26 26.73 -10.63
C ARG A 67 -2.44 25.73 -11.76
N ALA A 68 -3.38 24.79 -11.65
CA ALA A 68 -3.73 23.86 -12.73
C ALA A 68 -4.09 24.58 -14.05
N LYS A 69 -4.89 25.65 -13.95
CA LYS A 69 -5.29 26.45 -15.12
C LYS A 69 -4.11 27.19 -15.75
N GLU A 70 -3.17 27.65 -14.92
CA GLU A 70 -1.94 28.31 -15.37
C GLU A 70 -1.09 27.34 -16.21
N ILE A 71 -0.90 26.10 -15.74
CA ILE A 71 -0.15 25.08 -16.49
C ILE A 71 -0.83 24.80 -17.84
N ALA A 72 -2.15 24.56 -17.83
CA ALA A 72 -2.89 24.26 -19.05
C ALA A 72 -2.76 25.39 -20.08
N SER A 73 -2.98 26.64 -19.66
CA SER A 73 -2.87 27.81 -20.52
C SER A 73 -1.45 28.01 -21.07
N TYR A 74 -0.42 27.76 -20.26
CA TYR A 74 0.98 27.85 -20.68
C TYR A 74 1.35 26.85 -21.78
N ASN A 75 0.62 25.72 -21.83
CA ASN A 75 0.77 24.67 -22.83
C ASN A 75 -0.26 24.78 -23.97
N GLY A 76 -0.98 25.90 -24.07
CA GLY A 76 -1.94 26.15 -25.16
C GLY A 76 -3.23 25.34 -25.09
N MET A 77 -3.53 24.74 -23.94
CA MET A 77 -4.69 23.86 -23.75
C MET A 77 -5.94 24.66 -23.36
N LYS A 78 -7.11 24.27 -23.87
CA LYS A 78 -8.38 24.92 -23.52
C LYS A 78 -8.89 24.48 -22.16
N ILE A 79 -9.78 25.28 -21.58
CA ILE A 79 -10.44 24.95 -20.31
C ILE A 79 -11.19 23.63 -20.45
N GLY A 80 -10.86 22.65 -19.61
CA GLY A 80 -11.49 21.33 -19.58
C GLY A 80 -10.74 20.24 -20.35
N GLU A 81 -9.77 20.60 -21.19
CA GLU A 81 -8.89 19.63 -21.84
C GLU A 81 -7.95 18.99 -20.81
N LYS A 82 -7.63 17.70 -21.00
CA LYS A 82 -6.73 16.94 -20.12
C LYS A 82 -5.33 16.88 -20.74
N PRO A 83 -4.26 16.79 -19.93
CA PRO A 83 -2.93 16.57 -20.47
C PRO A 83 -2.86 15.17 -21.11
N GLU A 84 -2.26 15.08 -22.30
CA GLU A 84 -2.11 13.81 -23.01
C GLU A 84 -1.01 12.95 -22.38
N PRO A 85 -1.26 11.69 -22.00
CA PRO A 85 -0.22 10.80 -21.49
C PRO A 85 0.95 10.64 -22.46
N GLY A 86 2.18 10.72 -21.93
CA GLY A 86 3.42 10.65 -22.71
C GLY A 86 3.89 11.99 -23.29
N SER A 87 3.02 13.01 -23.34
CA SER A 87 3.40 14.34 -23.82
C SER A 87 4.37 15.05 -22.87
N GLY A 88 5.25 15.87 -23.45
CA GLY A 88 6.15 16.74 -22.69
C GLY A 88 5.51 18.12 -22.50
N ILE A 89 5.03 18.42 -21.30
CA ILE A 89 4.43 19.71 -20.97
C ILE A 89 5.44 20.61 -20.24
N ARG A 90 5.29 21.91 -20.39
CA ARG A 90 6.12 22.94 -19.77
C ARG A 90 5.47 23.44 -18.47
N ILE A 91 6.22 23.42 -17.38
CA ILE A 91 5.79 23.86 -16.05
C ILE A 91 6.56 25.11 -15.65
N PRO A 92 5.92 26.30 -15.59
CA PRO A 92 6.58 27.54 -15.19
C PRO A 92 6.75 27.64 -13.66
N LEU A 93 8.00 27.75 -13.19
CA LEU A 93 8.32 27.86 -11.76
C LEU A 93 8.62 29.31 -11.35
N LYS A 94 7.97 29.76 -10.29
CA LYS A 94 8.23 31.00 -9.54
C LYS A 94 9.22 30.73 -8.41
N ALA A 95 9.70 31.79 -7.77
CA ALA A 95 10.75 31.68 -6.76
C ALA A 95 10.45 30.70 -5.61
N GLY A 96 9.21 30.68 -5.11
CA GLY A 96 8.78 29.77 -4.04
C GLY A 96 8.58 28.32 -4.48
N ASP A 97 8.36 28.05 -5.77
CA ASP A 97 8.08 26.69 -6.26
C ASP A 97 9.33 25.81 -6.24
N ALA A 98 10.51 26.42 -6.45
CA ALA A 98 11.78 25.72 -6.40
C ALA A 98 12.06 25.13 -5.01
N GLU A 99 11.70 25.87 -3.97
CA GLU A 99 11.81 25.41 -2.58
C GLU A 99 10.82 24.29 -2.29
N HIS A 100 9.56 24.43 -2.72
CA HIS A 100 8.56 23.37 -2.61
C HIS A 100 9.02 22.06 -3.27
N LEU A 101 9.52 22.14 -4.51
CA LEU A 101 10.04 20.98 -5.24
C LEU A 101 11.23 20.33 -4.52
N GLU A 102 12.09 21.15 -3.92
CA GLU A 102 13.22 20.66 -3.12
C GLU A 102 12.72 19.92 -1.85
N MET A 103 11.74 20.50 -1.15
CA MET A 103 11.12 19.86 0.02
C MET A 103 10.45 18.54 -0.37
N ARG A 104 9.68 18.51 -1.47
CA ARG A 104 9.05 17.30 -2.00
C ARG A 104 10.09 16.25 -2.38
N ARG A 105 11.18 16.64 -3.04
CA ARG A 105 12.29 15.74 -3.39
C ARG A 105 12.92 15.13 -2.13
N LYS A 106 13.19 15.95 -1.12
CA LYS A 106 13.74 15.50 0.15
C LYS A 106 12.76 14.57 0.88
N ALA A 107 11.47 14.87 0.85
CA ALA A 107 10.42 14.01 1.40
C ALA A 107 10.40 12.63 0.72
N LEU A 108 10.48 12.57 -0.61
CA LEU A 108 10.55 11.31 -1.36
C LEU A 108 11.85 10.53 -1.08
N SER A 109 12.97 11.22 -0.89
CA SER A 109 14.21 10.57 -0.46
C SER A 109 14.05 9.91 0.92
N LEU A 110 13.52 10.65 1.89
CA LEU A 110 13.24 10.12 3.23
C LEU A 110 12.24 8.97 3.17
N TYR A 111 11.20 9.07 2.35
CA TYR A 111 10.27 7.97 2.14
C TYR A 111 10.98 6.69 1.68
N ASN A 112 11.89 6.78 0.70
CA ASN A 112 12.68 5.64 0.24
C ASN A 112 13.62 5.10 1.31
N ASP A 113 14.24 5.96 2.11
CA ASP A 113 15.06 5.54 3.27
C ASP A 113 14.20 4.80 4.30
N GLY A 114 12.97 5.25 4.54
CA GLY A 114 12.00 4.58 5.39
C GLY A 114 11.62 3.19 4.87
N LEU A 115 11.45 3.04 3.55
CA LEU A 115 11.23 1.72 2.92
C LEU A 115 12.43 0.78 3.11
N ASP A 116 13.65 1.28 2.92
CA ASP A 116 14.87 0.49 3.15
C ASP A 116 14.97 0.02 4.60
N LEU A 117 14.72 0.91 5.57
CA LEU A 117 14.68 0.57 6.99
C LEU A 117 13.61 -0.49 7.30
N ALA A 118 12.40 -0.35 6.73
CA ALA A 118 11.33 -1.31 6.91
C ALA A 118 11.68 -2.69 6.32
N SER A 119 12.35 -2.73 5.15
CA SER A 119 12.81 -3.97 4.53
C SER A 119 13.84 -4.71 5.40
N LYS A 120 14.66 -3.96 6.14
CA LYS A 120 15.62 -4.45 7.14
C LYS A 120 14.98 -4.73 8.50
N ARG A 121 13.64 -4.69 8.59
CA ARG A 121 12.84 -4.88 9.82
C ARG A 121 13.15 -3.88 10.94
N ARG A 122 13.73 -2.72 10.61
CA ARG A 122 13.98 -1.62 11.56
C ARG A 122 12.76 -0.72 11.66
N PHE A 123 11.64 -1.29 12.11
CA PHE A 123 10.31 -0.65 12.00
C PHE A 123 10.18 0.67 12.76
N ALA A 124 10.76 0.79 13.96
CA ALA A 124 10.71 2.04 14.73
C ALA A 124 11.44 3.19 14.00
N ALA A 125 12.64 2.93 13.49
CA ALA A 125 13.39 3.91 12.72
C ALA A 125 12.70 4.24 11.38
N ALA A 126 12.06 3.26 10.75
CA ALA A 126 11.26 3.47 9.54
C ALA A 126 10.08 4.42 9.82
N ILE A 127 9.38 4.24 10.94
CA ILE A 127 8.28 5.11 11.38
C ILE A 127 8.75 6.56 11.55
N GLU A 128 9.85 6.78 12.28
CA GLU A 128 10.44 8.12 12.46
C GLU A 128 10.83 8.76 11.12
N THR A 129 11.34 7.94 10.19
CA THR A 129 11.76 8.41 8.87
C THR A 129 10.55 8.75 7.98
N PHE A 130 9.47 7.96 8.05
CA PHE A 130 8.21 8.28 7.39
C PHE A 130 7.57 9.54 7.98
N ASP A 131 7.67 9.77 9.29
CA ASP A 131 7.17 10.99 9.91
C ASP A 131 7.90 12.23 9.39
N ARG A 132 9.24 12.19 9.32
CA ARG A 132 10.03 13.27 8.71
C ARG A 132 9.70 13.48 7.23
N ALA A 133 9.38 12.42 6.49
CA ALA A 133 8.93 12.55 5.10
C ALA A 133 7.56 13.26 5.03
N LEU A 134 6.62 12.90 5.90
CA LEU A 134 5.27 13.46 5.96
C LEU A 134 5.23 14.89 6.50
N GLU A 135 6.20 15.28 7.35
CA GLU A 135 6.40 16.66 7.80
C GLU A 135 6.80 17.58 6.63
N LEU A 136 7.61 17.08 5.70
CA LEU A 136 8.03 17.83 4.51
C LEU A 136 6.97 17.80 3.41
N ASP A 137 6.28 16.66 3.24
CA ASP A 137 5.22 16.49 2.26
C ASP A 137 4.13 15.54 2.77
N GLY A 138 3.03 16.13 3.27
CA GLY A 138 1.84 15.39 3.67
C GLY A 138 1.10 14.72 2.50
N GLY A 139 1.49 14.94 1.26
CA GLY A 139 0.90 14.32 0.07
C GLY A 139 1.32 12.87 -0.16
N ILE A 140 2.36 12.37 0.52
CA ILE A 140 2.88 11.01 0.31
C ILE A 140 2.00 9.99 1.04
N GLU A 141 0.83 9.67 0.46
CA GLU A 141 -0.13 8.71 1.04
C GLU A 141 0.52 7.36 1.38
N MET A 142 1.40 6.86 0.51
CA MET A 142 2.13 5.61 0.73
C MET A 142 3.06 5.64 1.95
N ALA A 143 3.57 6.82 2.35
CA ALA A 143 4.34 6.93 3.59
C ALA A 143 3.45 6.68 4.81
N ARG A 144 2.20 7.19 4.81
CA ARG A 144 1.23 6.87 5.87
C ARG A 144 0.89 5.38 5.91
N TYR A 145 0.63 4.78 4.75
CA TYR A 145 0.31 3.36 4.68
C TYR A 145 1.47 2.49 5.19
N ASN A 146 2.69 2.73 4.72
CA ASN A 146 3.87 1.98 5.17
C ASN A 146 4.19 2.23 6.65
N LYS A 147 3.93 3.43 7.18
CA LYS A 147 3.97 3.70 8.62
C LYS A 147 2.97 2.81 9.39
N ALA A 148 1.73 2.68 8.91
CA ALA A 148 0.74 1.80 9.53
C ALA A 148 1.17 0.32 9.48
N VAL A 149 1.73 -0.14 8.36
CA VAL A 149 2.30 -1.49 8.25
C VAL A 149 3.46 -1.70 9.24
N CYS A 150 4.32 -0.70 9.45
CA CYS A 150 5.37 -0.78 10.45
C CYS A 150 4.79 -0.89 11.88
N TYR A 151 3.71 -0.15 12.20
CA TYR A 151 3.02 -0.32 13.48
C TYR A 151 2.43 -1.73 13.64
N GLN A 152 1.83 -2.31 12.61
CA GLN A 152 1.35 -3.70 12.65
C GLN A 152 2.49 -4.68 12.94
N ASN A 153 3.65 -4.51 12.31
CA ASN A 153 4.81 -5.37 12.53
C ASN A 153 5.39 -5.24 13.95
N LEU A 154 5.13 -4.11 14.63
CA LEU A 154 5.48 -3.88 16.03
C LEU A 154 4.36 -4.31 17.01
N GLY A 155 3.24 -4.85 16.53
CA GLY A 155 2.08 -5.21 17.35
C GLY A 155 1.25 -4.01 17.83
N MET A 156 1.57 -2.79 17.39
CA MET A 156 0.87 -1.55 17.73
C MET A 156 -0.37 -1.36 16.85
N HIS A 157 -1.30 -2.32 16.90
CA HIS A 157 -2.46 -2.35 16.01
C HIS A 157 -3.44 -1.19 16.25
N ASP A 158 -3.52 -0.65 17.46
CA ASP A 158 -4.29 0.55 17.80
C ASP A 158 -3.83 1.79 17.00
N ARG A 159 -2.50 1.97 16.86
CA ARG A 159 -1.92 3.06 16.08
C ARG A 159 -2.11 2.85 14.58
N ALA A 160 -1.99 1.60 14.12
CA ALA A 160 -2.23 1.25 12.72
C ALA A 160 -3.69 1.56 12.31
N VAL A 161 -4.67 1.20 13.14
CA VAL A 161 -6.10 1.47 12.90
C VAL A 161 -6.36 2.95 12.64
N LYS A 162 -5.84 3.85 13.50
CA LYS A 162 -6.05 5.30 13.36
C LYS A 162 -5.61 5.82 11.99
N ILE A 163 -4.47 5.34 11.48
CA ILE A 163 -3.97 5.73 10.15
C ILE A 163 -4.81 5.10 9.05
N LEU A 164 -5.09 3.80 9.15
CA LEU A 164 -5.81 3.05 8.13
C LEU A 164 -7.27 3.49 7.97
N GLU A 165 -7.94 3.93 9.03
CA GLU A 165 -9.28 4.50 8.95
C GLU A 165 -9.31 5.80 8.15
N VAL A 166 -8.28 6.65 8.29
CA VAL A 166 -8.14 7.86 7.47
C VAL A 166 -7.92 7.49 6.00
N LEU A 167 -7.05 6.53 5.72
CA LEU A 167 -6.78 6.05 4.36
C LEU A 167 -8.01 5.41 3.71
N CYS A 168 -8.74 4.56 4.43
CA CYS A 168 -9.99 3.96 3.96
C CYS A 168 -11.10 5.00 3.72
N ARG A 169 -11.20 6.06 4.53
CA ARG A 169 -12.15 7.16 4.26
C ARG A 169 -11.80 7.92 2.99
N ALA A 170 -10.51 8.15 2.73
CA ALA A 170 -10.05 8.81 1.51
C ALA A 170 -10.23 7.94 0.27
N ASN A 171 -9.98 6.62 0.38
CA ASN A 171 -10.12 5.66 -0.70
C ASN A 171 -10.86 4.39 -0.25
N PRO A 172 -12.20 4.41 -0.24
CA PRO A 172 -13.01 3.35 0.36
C PRO A 172 -13.02 2.03 -0.40
N LYS A 173 -12.44 1.99 -1.62
CA LYS A 173 -12.34 0.79 -2.44
C LYS A 173 -10.90 0.28 -2.58
N ASN A 174 -9.96 0.84 -1.82
CA ASN A 174 -8.58 0.35 -1.83
C ASN A 174 -8.50 -0.97 -1.05
N VAL A 175 -8.24 -2.06 -1.78
CA VAL A 175 -8.19 -3.42 -1.23
C VAL A 175 -7.09 -3.58 -0.17
N ASP A 176 -5.92 -2.97 -0.38
CA ASP A 176 -4.80 -3.08 0.55
C ASP A 176 -5.11 -2.38 1.88
N TYR A 177 -5.74 -1.20 1.83
CA TYR A 177 -6.12 -0.46 3.04
C TYR A 177 -7.21 -1.19 3.83
N LEU A 178 -8.25 -1.70 3.14
CA LEU A 178 -9.30 -2.48 3.76
C LEU A 178 -8.74 -3.76 4.41
N PHE A 179 -7.89 -4.49 3.70
CA PHE A 179 -7.28 -5.71 4.22
C PHE A 179 -6.36 -5.44 5.42
N ALA A 180 -5.51 -4.41 5.34
CA ALA A 180 -4.66 -4.01 6.46
C ALA A 180 -5.48 -3.55 7.68
N LEU A 181 -6.58 -2.84 7.48
CA LEU A 181 -7.47 -2.43 8.56
C LEU A 181 -8.14 -3.64 9.22
N GLY A 182 -8.67 -4.58 8.42
CA GLY A 182 -9.24 -5.83 8.90
C GLY A 182 -8.25 -6.66 9.73
N ASN A 183 -7.00 -6.77 9.27
CA ASN A 183 -5.94 -7.44 10.04
C ASN A 183 -5.69 -6.74 11.39
N SER A 184 -5.66 -5.41 11.42
CA SER A 184 -5.45 -4.69 12.69
C SER A 184 -6.60 -4.92 13.67
N PHE A 185 -7.86 -4.92 13.20
CA PHE A 185 -9.01 -5.27 14.03
C PHE A 185 -8.94 -6.70 14.54
N PHE A 186 -8.55 -7.66 13.70
CA PHE A 186 -8.39 -9.06 14.09
C PHE A 186 -7.39 -9.22 15.25
N TYR A 187 -6.20 -8.61 15.16
CA TYR A 187 -5.20 -8.69 16.22
C TYR A 187 -5.59 -7.94 17.51
N LEU A 188 -6.53 -6.99 17.42
CA LEU A 188 -7.15 -6.33 18.57
C LEU A 188 -8.33 -7.14 19.16
N GLY A 189 -8.68 -8.29 18.61
CA GLY A 189 -9.85 -9.08 19.01
C GLY A 189 -11.19 -8.47 18.59
N ARG A 190 -11.18 -7.45 17.74
CA ARG A 190 -12.37 -6.76 17.21
C ARG A 190 -12.89 -7.51 15.98
N TYR A 191 -13.35 -8.74 16.20
CA TYR A 191 -13.65 -9.70 15.13
C TYR A 191 -14.78 -9.28 14.19
N SER A 192 -15.86 -8.71 14.71
CA SER A 192 -16.98 -8.23 13.87
C SER A 192 -16.54 -7.11 12.92
N GLU A 193 -15.67 -6.20 13.38
CA GLU A 193 -15.12 -5.14 12.51
C GLU A 193 -14.11 -5.69 11.51
N ALA A 194 -13.34 -6.72 11.88
CA ALA A 194 -12.47 -7.42 10.95
C ALA A 194 -13.27 -8.12 9.83
N GLU A 195 -14.36 -8.82 10.18
CA GLU A 195 -15.30 -9.44 9.23
C GLU A 195 -15.80 -8.41 8.20
N GLU A 196 -16.32 -7.27 8.66
CA GLU A 196 -16.80 -6.21 7.76
C GLU A 196 -15.74 -5.78 6.73
N ARG A 197 -14.49 -5.60 7.16
CA ARG A 197 -13.41 -5.16 6.27
C ARG A 197 -12.98 -6.26 5.30
N PHE A 198 -12.88 -7.52 5.76
CA PHE A 198 -12.56 -8.63 4.87
C PHE A 198 -13.67 -8.90 3.86
N ASP A 199 -14.94 -8.79 4.26
CA ASP A 199 -16.08 -8.86 3.33
C ASP A 199 -16.05 -7.74 2.31
N ALA A 200 -15.69 -6.51 2.71
CA ALA A 200 -15.50 -5.41 1.76
C ALA A 200 -14.41 -5.73 0.72
N VAL A 201 -13.29 -6.32 1.14
CA VAL A 201 -12.25 -6.82 0.22
C VAL A 201 -12.83 -7.87 -0.74
N LEU A 202 -13.59 -8.85 -0.24
CA LEU A 202 -14.14 -9.93 -1.05
C LEU A 202 -15.28 -9.49 -1.97
N LYS A 203 -15.99 -8.40 -1.66
CA LYS A 203 -16.94 -7.75 -2.58
C LYS A 203 -16.23 -7.10 -3.78
N ILE A 204 -15.03 -6.56 -3.57
CA ILE A 204 -14.22 -5.92 -4.63
C ILE A 204 -13.44 -6.99 -5.42
N LYS A 205 -12.84 -7.95 -4.73
CA LYS A 205 -12.03 -9.02 -5.29
C LYS A 205 -12.41 -10.35 -4.65
N SER A 206 -13.39 -11.02 -5.24
CA SER A 206 -13.96 -12.29 -4.75
C SER A 206 -12.92 -13.41 -4.60
N GLY A 207 -11.82 -13.37 -5.36
CA GLY A 207 -10.72 -14.33 -5.29
C GLY A 207 -9.54 -13.93 -4.40
N HIS A 208 -9.71 -12.99 -3.46
CA HIS A 208 -8.61 -12.54 -2.60
C HIS A 208 -8.27 -13.57 -1.50
N LEU A 209 -7.36 -14.51 -1.82
CA LEU A 209 -6.97 -15.63 -0.95
C LEU A 209 -6.64 -15.23 0.49
N LYS A 210 -5.84 -14.17 0.70
CA LYS A 210 -5.49 -13.72 2.07
C LYS A 210 -6.69 -13.24 2.87
N ALA A 211 -7.70 -12.67 2.21
CA ALA A 211 -8.90 -12.19 2.88
C ALA A 211 -9.84 -13.36 3.21
N LEU A 212 -9.96 -14.37 2.33
CA LEU A 212 -10.67 -15.61 2.63
C LEU A 212 -10.05 -16.34 3.82
N TYR A 213 -8.72 -16.46 3.85
CA TYR A 213 -8.00 -17.09 4.96
C TYR A 213 -8.26 -16.35 6.28
N ALA A 214 -8.10 -15.03 6.27
CA ALA A 214 -8.31 -14.21 7.45
C ALA A 214 -9.77 -14.25 7.94
N LEU A 215 -10.74 -14.20 7.02
CA LEU A 215 -12.17 -14.29 7.35
C LEU A 215 -12.56 -15.65 7.92
N ALA A 216 -12.05 -16.75 7.36
CA ALA A 216 -12.28 -18.07 7.92
C ALA A 216 -11.72 -18.18 9.36
N THR A 217 -10.53 -17.61 9.58
CA THR A 217 -9.92 -17.54 10.92
C THR A 217 -10.74 -16.67 11.89
N VAL A 218 -11.31 -15.55 11.43
CA VAL A 218 -12.26 -14.73 12.21
C VAL A 218 -13.45 -15.59 12.66
N TYR A 219 -14.07 -16.33 11.75
CA TYR A 219 -15.21 -17.19 12.09
C TYR A 219 -14.85 -18.30 13.09
N GLU A 220 -13.66 -18.89 13.00
CA GLU A 220 -13.19 -19.83 14.02
C GLU A 220 -13.05 -19.18 15.39
N LYS A 221 -12.48 -17.98 15.46
CA LYS A 221 -12.30 -17.24 16.72
C LYS A 221 -13.62 -16.84 17.37
N GLU A 222 -14.66 -16.58 16.57
CA GLU A 222 -16.01 -16.32 17.03
C GLU A 222 -16.84 -17.60 17.29
N GLY A 223 -16.30 -18.79 17.01
CA GLY A 223 -17.02 -20.07 17.17
C GLY A 223 -18.10 -20.34 16.12
N ARG A 224 -18.09 -19.60 15.00
CA ARG A 224 -19.04 -19.71 13.88
C ARG A 224 -18.58 -20.79 12.88
N SER A 225 -18.58 -22.05 13.34
CA SER A 225 -18.00 -23.20 12.64
C SER A 225 -18.53 -23.39 11.21
N GLU A 226 -19.84 -23.22 10.98
CA GLU A 226 -20.45 -23.43 9.66
C GLU A 226 -19.89 -22.43 8.64
N LYS A 227 -19.81 -21.15 9.02
CA LYS A 227 -19.25 -20.09 8.17
C LYS A 227 -17.75 -20.27 7.95
N ALA A 228 -17.01 -20.72 8.96
CA ALA A 228 -15.60 -21.06 8.83
C ALA A 228 -15.39 -22.18 7.80
N ILE A 229 -16.15 -23.28 7.91
CA ILE A 229 -16.12 -24.42 6.97
C ILE A 229 -16.41 -23.98 5.53
N GLU A 230 -17.46 -23.18 5.32
CA GLU A 230 -17.81 -22.65 4.00
C GLU A 230 -16.66 -21.81 3.42
N THR A 231 -16.10 -20.92 4.24
CA THR A 231 -15.02 -20.01 3.81
C THR A 231 -13.74 -20.77 3.50
N TRP A 232 -13.39 -21.80 4.28
CA TRP A 232 -12.25 -22.67 4.00
C TRP A 232 -12.42 -23.47 2.72
N ARG A 233 -13.62 -24.00 2.46
CA ARG A 233 -13.91 -24.67 1.17
C ARG A 233 -13.74 -23.72 0.00
N ARG A 234 -14.22 -22.48 0.13
CA ARG A 234 -14.04 -21.45 -0.89
C ARG A 234 -12.56 -21.08 -1.09
N TYR A 235 -11.77 -20.99 -0.02
CA TYR A 235 -10.31 -20.82 -0.12
C TYR A 235 -9.68 -21.97 -0.91
N LEU A 236 -9.97 -23.22 -0.52
CA LEU A 236 -9.40 -24.43 -1.12
C LEU A 236 -9.81 -24.65 -2.58
N ALA A 237 -11.00 -24.17 -2.98
CA ALA A 237 -11.43 -24.18 -4.37
C ALA A 237 -10.60 -23.25 -5.26
N LEU A 238 -10.03 -22.18 -4.69
CA LEU A 238 -9.17 -21.23 -5.40
C LEU A 238 -7.68 -21.57 -5.30
N ASP A 239 -7.25 -22.11 -4.16
CA ASP A 239 -5.88 -22.55 -3.90
C ASP A 239 -5.90 -23.86 -3.11
N GLY A 240 -5.75 -24.97 -3.83
CA GLY A 240 -5.77 -26.32 -3.28
C GLY A 240 -4.40 -26.95 -3.10
N THR A 241 -3.32 -26.31 -3.55
CA THR A 241 -1.99 -26.93 -3.69
C THR A 241 -0.89 -26.27 -2.88
N SER A 242 -1.10 -25.08 -2.34
CA SER A 242 -0.08 -24.41 -1.51
C SER A 242 0.06 -25.00 -0.10
N GLU A 243 1.14 -24.66 0.60
CA GLU A 243 1.29 -24.98 2.04
C GLU A 243 0.14 -24.38 2.87
N TRP A 244 -0.40 -23.23 2.46
CA TRP A 244 -1.57 -22.63 3.10
C TRP A 244 -2.84 -23.44 2.85
N ALA A 245 -2.94 -24.13 1.71
CA ALA A 245 -4.02 -25.07 1.43
C ALA A 245 -3.92 -26.31 2.36
N ASP A 246 -2.71 -26.80 2.63
CA ASP A 246 -2.53 -27.89 3.60
C ASP A 246 -2.98 -27.46 5.01
N GLU A 247 -2.66 -26.24 5.42
CA GLU A 247 -3.11 -25.70 6.71
C GLU A 247 -4.63 -25.51 6.73
N ALA A 248 -5.23 -24.93 5.69
CA ALA A 248 -6.67 -24.78 5.55
C ALA A 248 -7.42 -26.13 5.62
N ARG A 249 -6.83 -27.21 5.07
CA ARG A 249 -7.38 -28.58 5.21
C ARG A 249 -7.37 -29.07 6.65
N LYS A 250 -6.31 -28.78 7.43
CA LYS A 250 -6.27 -29.13 8.87
C LYS A 250 -7.35 -28.40 9.66
N HIS A 251 -7.49 -27.09 9.44
CA HIS A 251 -8.56 -26.29 10.03
C HIS A 251 -9.93 -26.88 9.72
N LEU A 252 -10.19 -27.20 8.45
CA LEU A 252 -11.44 -27.80 8.01
C LEU A 252 -11.71 -29.16 8.67
N SER A 253 -10.73 -30.06 8.72
CA SER A 253 -10.86 -31.37 9.37
C SER A 253 -11.14 -31.24 10.88
N SER A 254 -10.46 -30.30 11.55
CA SER A 254 -10.67 -30.02 12.98
C SER A 254 -12.11 -29.56 13.25
N LEU A 255 -12.62 -28.61 12.46
CA LEU A 255 -13.99 -28.09 12.60
C LEU A 255 -15.04 -29.18 12.36
N GLN A 256 -14.83 -30.03 11.35
CA GLN A 256 -15.75 -31.12 11.01
C GLN A 256 -15.78 -32.22 12.09
N GLY A 257 -14.61 -32.56 12.67
CA GLY A 257 -14.52 -33.50 13.79
C GLY A 257 -15.23 -33.00 15.05
N ALA A 258 -15.12 -31.70 15.35
CA ALA A 258 -15.78 -31.07 16.49
C ALA A 258 -17.32 -30.98 16.35
N SER A 259 -17.84 -30.95 15.12
CA SER A 259 -19.28 -31.02 14.85
C SER A 259 -19.85 -32.44 14.89
N GLY A 260 -19.05 -33.47 14.56
CA GLY A 260 -19.49 -34.87 14.54
C GLY A 260 -19.54 -35.57 15.91
N GLY A 261 -18.91 -35.01 16.94
CA GLY A 261 -18.91 -35.55 18.31
C GLY A 261 -20.01 -35.03 19.24
N ARG A 262 -20.95 -34.22 18.71
CA ARG A 262 -22.11 -33.67 19.46
C ARG A 262 -23.40 -34.34 18.99
N HIS A 263 -23.51 -35.66 19.17
CA HIS A 263 -24.76 -36.42 19.00
C HIS A 263 -24.93 -37.41 20.14
#